data_AF-A0A150PED3-F1
#
_entry.id   AF-A0A150PED3-F1
#
_cell.length_a   1.000
_cell.length_b   1.000
_cell.length_c   1.000
_cell.angle_alpha   90.00
_cell.angle_beta   90.00
_cell.angle_gamma   90.00
#
_symmetry.space_group_name_H-M   'P 1'
#
loop_
_entity.id
_entity.type
_entity.pdbx_description
1 polymer ?
#
loop_
_entity_poly.entity_id
_entity_poly.type
_entity_poly.pdbx_seq_one_letter_code
_entity_poly.pdbx_strand_id
1 'polypeptide(L)'
;MDNMKLSLSLDHDGNVHLRTIGEIFTPPLTETSKPEVSDVNAQKGRPSRFVLQPGVYEYHFYVDNGSGAFTVAVTPDGTQEPIASKHFDTKFGFVGKVLRFEVKA
;
A
#
# COMPACT_ATOMS: atom_id res chain seq x y z
N MET A 1 23.06 -4.48 -3.11
CA MET A 1 21.89 -4.37 -2.22
C MET A 1 20.80 -5.15 -2.91
N ASP A 2 20.27 -6.17 -2.24
CA ASP A 2 19.33 -7.08 -2.89
C ASP A 2 17.93 -6.47 -2.83
N ASN A 3 17.23 -6.55 -3.96
CA ASN A 3 15.86 -6.07 -4.04
C ASN A 3 14.94 -7.02 -3.27
N MET A 4 13.94 -6.48 -2.57
CA MET A 4 12.93 -7.24 -1.86
C MET A 4 11.64 -7.29 -2.67
N LYS A 5 11.07 -8.49 -2.81
CA LYS A 5 9.72 -8.67 -3.35
C LYS A 5 8.70 -8.45 -2.24
N LEU A 6 7.70 -7.63 -2.52
CA LEU A 6 6.70 -7.18 -1.57
C LEU A 6 5.31 -7.35 -2.17
N SER A 7 4.33 -7.51 -1.28
CA SER A 7 2.91 -7.48 -1.61
C SER A 7 2.19 -6.44 -0.77
N LEU A 8 1.27 -5.71 -1.39
CA LEU A 8 0.32 -4.83 -0.72
C LEU A 8 -1.07 -5.44 -0.78
N SER A 9 -1.62 -5.73 0.39
CA SER A 9 -2.90 -6.40 0.56
C SER A 9 -3.89 -5.55 1.33
N LEU A 10 -5.17 -5.83 1.10
CA LEU A 10 -6.28 -5.27 1.86
C LEU A 10 -6.97 -6.37 2.66
N ASP A 11 -7.31 -6.05 3.91
CA ASP A 11 -8.24 -6.84 4.69
C ASP A 11 -9.40 -5.99 5.23
N HIS A 12 -10.58 -6.59 5.32
CA HIS A 12 -11.81 -5.96 5.79
C HIS A 12 -12.88 -7.03 6.11
N ASP A 13 -13.84 -6.70 6.98
CA ASP A 13 -14.81 -7.68 7.51
C ASP A 13 -16.13 -7.80 6.73
N GLY A 14 -16.27 -7.19 5.55
CA GLY A 14 -17.51 -7.40 4.79
C GLY A 14 -17.60 -6.86 3.37
N ASN A 15 -16.82 -5.84 2.99
CA ASN A 15 -16.95 -5.22 1.68
C ASN A 15 -16.04 -5.86 0.62
N VAL A 16 -16.45 -6.97 0.02
CA VAL A 16 -15.68 -7.69 -1.01
C VAL A 16 -15.29 -6.85 -2.25
N HIS A 17 -15.84 -5.65 -2.40
CA HIS A 17 -15.57 -4.75 -3.51
C HIS A 17 -14.57 -3.64 -3.19
N LEU A 18 -14.08 -3.56 -1.95
CA LEU A 18 -13.16 -2.50 -1.55
C LEU A 18 -11.83 -2.60 -2.33
N ARG A 19 -11.51 -1.54 -3.06
CA ARG A 19 -10.32 -1.44 -3.91
C ARG A 19 -9.58 -0.14 -3.66
N THR A 20 -8.25 -0.23 -3.57
CA THR A 20 -7.37 0.93 -3.52
C THR A 20 -6.51 1.00 -4.77
N ILE A 21 -6.26 2.22 -5.22
CA ILE A 21 -5.35 2.55 -6.32
C ILE A 21 -4.39 3.62 -5.82
N GLY A 22 -3.11 3.46 -6.11
CA GLY A 22 -2.11 4.44 -5.72
C GLY A 22 -0.72 4.13 -6.23
N GLU A 23 0.23 4.87 -5.66
CA GLU A 23 1.62 4.90 -6.09
C GLU A 23 2.54 4.90 -4.86
N ILE A 24 3.76 4.41 -5.03
CA ILE A 24 4.78 4.35 -3.96
C ILE A 24 5.90 5.32 -4.29
N PHE A 25 6.30 6.13 -3.30
CA PHE A 25 7.34 7.14 -3.43
C PHE A 25 8.40 6.99 -2.35
N THR A 26 9.61 7.45 -2.64
CA THR A 26 10.63 7.73 -1.64
C THR A 26 10.40 9.14 -1.05
N PRO A 27 10.19 9.30 0.27
CA PRO A 27 10.04 10.61 0.90
C PRO A 27 11.39 11.32 1.10
N PRO A 28 11.42 12.66 1.17
CA PRO A 28 10.27 13.58 1.10
C PRO A 28 9.73 13.74 -0.33
N LEU A 29 8.40 13.85 -0.46
CA LEU A 29 7.76 14.11 -1.75
C LEU A 29 7.86 15.60 -2.10
N THR A 30 8.16 15.88 -3.37
CA THR A 30 8.06 17.19 -4.00
C THR A 30 7.09 17.11 -5.18
N GLU A 31 6.70 18.26 -5.74
CA GLU A 31 5.81 18.30 -6.92
C GLU A 31 6.37 17.54 -8.13
N THR A 32 7.68 17.31 -8.18
CA THR A 32 8.36 16.60 -9.28
C THR A 32 8.79 15.19 -8.92
N SER A 33 8.42 14.69 -7.73
CA SER A 33 8.75 13.33 -7.32
C SER A 33 8.15 12.31 -8.29
N LYS A 34 8.97 11.36 -8.74
CA LYS A 34 8.52 10.22 -9.54
C LYS A 34 8.21 9.04 -8.62
N PRO A 35 7.17 8.26 -8.91
CA PRO A 35 6.90 7.05 -8.16
C PRO A 35 7.95 5.99 -8.47
N GLU A 36 8.32 5.23 -7.44
CA GLU A 36 9.09 3.98 -7.56
C GLU A 36 8.19 2.87 -8.12
N VAL A 37 6.88 2.93 -7.81
CA VAL A 37 5.85 2.04 -8.33
C VAL A 37 4.59 2.85 -8.64
N SER A 38 4.14 2.86 -9.89
CA SER A 38 2.99 3.66 -10.36
C SER A 38 1.65 2.92 -10.37
N ASP A 39 1.66 1.58 -10.35
CA ASP A 39 0.47 0.77 -10.63
C ASP A 39 0.06 -0.11 -9.44
N VAL A 40 -0.05 0.48 -8.25
CA VAL A 40 -0.44 -0.27 -7.05
C VAL A 40 -1.96 -0.36 -6.97
N ASN A 41 -2.50 -1.53 -7.31
CA ASN A 41 -3.92 -1.84 -7.25
C ASN A 41 -4.17 -3.05 -6.34
N ALA A 42 -4.79 -2.81 -5.20
CA ALA A 42 -5.06 -3.86 -4.21
C ALA A 42 -6.54 -3.97 -3.88
N GLN A 43 -6.99 -5.23 -3.73
CA GLN A 43 -8.31 -5.64 -3.29
C GLN A 43 -8.17 -6.88 -2.38
N LYS A 44 -9.15 -7.16 -1.52
CA LYS A 44 -9.13 -8.38 -0.71
C LYS A 44 -9.00 -9.63 -1.59
N GLY A 45 -8.02 -10.48 -1.27
CA GLY A 45 -7.66 -11.66 -2.05
C GLY A 45 -6.91 -11.39 -3.38
N ARG A 46 -6.68 -10.12 -3.73
CA ARG A 46 -5.93 -9.69 -4.92
C ARG A 46 -4.90 -8.62 -4.52
N PRO A 47 -3.78 -9.04 -3.89
CA PRO A 47 -2.73 -8.10 -3.52
C PRO A 47 -2.00 -7.57 -4.76
N SER A 48 -1.54 -6.32 -4.69
CA SER A 48 -0.56 -5.81 -5.66
C SER A 48 0.83 -6.32 -5.28
N ARG A 49 1.68 -6.65 -6.26
CA ARG A 49 3.05 -7.13 -6.02
C ARG A 49 4.04 -6.22 -6.73
N PHE A 50 5.14 -5.93 -6.06
CA PHE A 50 6.18 -5.04 -6.56
C PHE A 50 7.53 -5.38 -5.93
N VAL A 51 8.58 -4.72 -6.40
CA VAL A 51 9.96 -4.95 -5.97
C VAL A 51 10.57 -3.61 -5.60
N LEU A 52 11.16 -3.53 -4.40
CA LEU A 52 11.82 -2.32 -3.90
C LEU A 52 13.21 -2.64 -3.35
N GLN A 53 14.09 -1.66 -3.37
CA GLN A 53 15.36 -1.74 -2.66
C GLN A 53 15.15 -1.46 -1.17
N PRO A 54 16.13 -1.76 -0.30
CA PRO A 54 16.11 -1.29 1.08
C PRO A 54 15.99 0.24 1.14
N GLY A 55 15.11 0.75 1.99
CA GLY A 55 14.79 2.17 2.04
C GLY A 55 13.48 2.47 2.75
N VAL A 56 13.17 3.75 2.92
CA VAL A 56 11.90 4.23 3.48
C VAL A 56 11.00 4.69 2.34
N TYR A 57 9.73 4.31 2.40
CA TYR A 57 8.76 4.56 1.33
C TYR A 57 7.41 5.01 1.89
N GLU A 58 6.61 5.63 1.04
CA GLU A 58 5.22 5.98 1.30
C GLU A 58 4.33 5.51 0.16
N TYR A 59 3.30 4.72 0.49
CA TYR A 59 2.20 4.41 -0.41
C TYR A 59 1.12 5.49 -0.27
N HIS A 60 0.92 6.25 -1.34
CA HIS A 60 -0.10 7.30 -1.46
C HIS A 60 -1.23 6.78 -2.33
N PHE A 61 -2.45 6.78 -1.80
CA PHE A 61 -3.56 6.10 -2.47
C PHE A 61 -4.92 6.74 -2.23
N TYR A 62 -5.87 6.30 -3.06
CA TYR A 62 -7.28 6.54 -2.89
C TYR A 62 -8.07 5.22 -2.93
N VAL A 63 -9.27 5.25 -2.36
CA VAL A 63 -10.25 4.17 -2.48
C VAL A 63 -11.07 4.44 -3.72
N ASP A 64 -10.98 3.53 -4.69
CA ASP A 64 -11.62 3.64 -6.00
C ASP A 64 -13.02 3.00 -6.01
N ASN A 65 -13.22 1.97 -5.18
CA ASN A 65 -14.50 1.30 -5.03
C ASN A 65 -14.68 0.76 -3.61
N GLY A 66 -15.93 0.57 -3.20
CA GLY A 66 -16.32 0.08 -1.88
C GLY A 66 -16.24 1.16 -0.79
N SER A 67 -16.77 0.80 0.38
CA SER A 67 -16.86 1.66 1.57
C SER A 67 -16.75 0.83 2.84
N GLY A 68 -16.33 1.48 3.92
CA GLY A 68 -16.20 0.91 5.25
C GLY A 68 -14.78 0.94 5.77
N ALA A 69 -14.59 0.23 6.88
CA ALA A 69 -13.30 0.07 7.54
C ALA A 69 -12.47 -1.03 6.88
N PHE A 70 -11.17 -0.79 6.74
CA PHE A 70 -10.23 -1.72 6.12
C PHE A 70 -8.81 -1.49 6.63
N THR A 71 -7.96 -2.50 6.46
CA THR A 71 -6.54 -2.44 6.78
C THR A 71 -5.74 -2.60 5.49
N VAL A 72 -4.78 -1.71 5.27
CA VAL A 72 -3.74 -1.86 4.25
C VAL A 72 -2.51 -2.43 4.90
N ALA A 73 -1.88 -3.45 4.31
CA ALA A 73 -0.66 -4.05 4.80
C ALA A 73 0.36 -4.27 3.68
N VAL A 74 1.64 -4.03 3.97
CA VAL A 74 2.78 -4.36 3.11
C VAL A 74 3.52 -5.53 3.73
N THR A 75 3.68 -6.62 2.99
CA THR A 75 4.26 -7.87 3.48
C THR A 75 5.33 -8.37 2.49
N PRO A 76 6.55 -8.66 2.96
CA PRO A 76 7.56 -9.35 2.17
C PRO A 76 7.08 -10.70 1.64
N ASP A 77 7.41 -11.01 0.39
CA ASP A 77 7.05 -12.29 -0.19
C ASP A 77 7.69 -13.44 0.62
N GLY A 78 6.88 -14.44 0.95
CA GLY A 78 7.30 -15.60 1.74
C GLY A 78 7.22 -15.40 3.25
N THR A 79 6.82 -14.23 3.74
CA THR A 79 6.54 -14.00 5.17
C THR A 79 5.03 -13.86 5.41
N GLN A 80 4.61 -14.09 6.65
CA GLN A 80 3.24 -13.81 7.10
C GLN A 80 3.13 -12.45 7.82
N GLU A 81 4.25 -11.95 8.35
CA GLU A 81 4.27 -10.71 9.12
C GLU A 81 4.44 -9.50 8.20
N PRO A 82 3.52 -8.50 8.27
CA PRO A 82 3.66 -7.27 7.51
C PRO A 82 4.75 -6.38 8.11
N ILE A 83 5.52 -5.71 7.25
CA ILE A 83 6.49 -4.69 7.66
C ILE A 83 5.83 -3.34 7.95
N ALA A 84 4.61 -3.14 7.45
CA ALA A 84 3.77 -2.02 7.80
C ALA A 84 2.30 -2.37 7.61
N SER A 85 1.46 -1.87 8.51
CA SER A 85 0.02 -1.95 8.37
C SER A 85 -0.64 -0.71 8.96
N LYS A 86 -1.77 -0.31 8.40
CA LYS A 86 -2.56 0.80 8.94
C LYS A 86 -4.03 0.62 8.63
N HIS A 87 -4.85 0.93 9.63
CA HIS A 87 -6.29 0.92 9.54
C HIS A 87 -6.80 2.25 8.94
N PHE A 88 -7.78 2.13 8.05
CA PHE A 88 -8.44 3.24 7.39
C PHE A 88 -9.95 3.00 7.36
N ASP A 89 -10.71 4.09 7.22
CA ASP A 89 -12.15 4.03 7.06
C ASP A 89 -12.55 5.07 6.00
N THR A 90 -13.40 4.68 5.05
CA THR A 90 -13.88 5.58 3.99
C THR A 90 -14.79 6.68 4.53
N LYS A 91 -15.32 6.57 5.76
CA LYS A 91 -16.07 7.65 6.40
C LYS A 91 -15.23 8.92 6.61
N PHE A 92 -13.91 8.79 6.61
CA PHE A 92 -12.96 9.91 6.71
C PHE A 92 -12.41 10.34 5.35
N GLY A 93 -13.14 10.06 4.27
CA GLY A 93 -12.76 10.42 2.90
C GLY A 93 -12.12 9.26 2.14
N PHE A 94 -12.03 9.43 0.82
CA PHE A 94 -11.57 8.40 -0.12
C PHE A 94 -10.14 8.65 -0.63
N VAL A 95 -9.64 9.88 -0.58
CA VAL A 95 -8.37 10.30 -1.17
C VAL A 95 -7.35 10.72 -0.11
N GLY A 96 -6.08 10.93 -0.50
CA GLY A 96 -5.03 11.47 0.36
C GLY A 96 -4.59 10.53 1.48
N LYS A 97 -4.79 9.22 1.30
CA LYS A 97 -4.42 8.22 2.30
C LYS A 97 -2.95 7.85 2.12
N VAL A 98 -2.24 7.72 3.25
CA VAL A 98 -0.80 7.44 3.25
C VAL A 98 -0.48 6.33 4.24
N LEU A 99 0.27 5.33 3.75
CA LEU A 99 0.95 4.30 4.54
C LEU A 99 2.46 4.43 4.34
N ARG A 100 3.19 4.77 5.41
CA ARG A 100 4.65 4.81 5.43
C ARG A 100 5.22 3.46 5.86
N PHE A 101 6.30 3.01 5.24
CA PHE A 101 6.95 1.72 5.55
C PHE A 101 8.45 1.76 5.27
N GLU A 102 9.20 0.81 5.86
CA GLU A 102 10.64 0.66 5.68
C GLU A 102 10.95 -0.75 5.20
N VAL A 103 11.70 -0.84 4.10
CA VAL A 103 12.26 -2.08 3.56
C VAL A 103 13.67 -2.22 4.12
N LYS A 104 13.91 -3.27 4.89
CA LYS A 104 15.23 -3.56 5.48
C LYS A 104 16.07 -4.40 4.52
N ALA A 105 17.39 -4.26 4.64
CA ALA A 105 18.38 -5.07 3.94
C ALA A 105 18.47 -6.49 4.51
#